data_AF-A0A0W0YYY3-F1
#
_entry.id   AF-A0A0W0YYY3-F1
#
_cell.length_a   1.000
_cell.length_b   1.000
_cell.length_c   1.000
_cell.angle_alpha   90.00
_cell.angle_beta   90.00
_cell.angle_gamma   90.00
#
_symmetry.space_group_name_H-M   'P 1'
#
loop_
_entity.id
_entity.type
_entity.pdbx_description
1 polymer ?
#
loop_
_entity_poly.entity_id
_entity_poly.type
_entity_poly.pdbx_seq_one_letter_code
_entity_poly.pdbx_strand_id
1 'polypeptide(L)'
;MITPVSPTFLKQEAKKLKKSQGLQMSKALDEVSKKYGFSNYRHYLNVYESNSKQVQVTKEDLLKIISLEKDTAKKMDLAISFIKESKILFRDSLDVLKQFKHSKRAIQTVCEKLNLMKKEIHSFMFNAFLTDEGQYEVNFRAPNFVTKEISIMDISYEIRGDNLSVDGNYVLETEFEFELDENDPVSKDERFKNRKFDGHFEVEINRHKKITLVHSDMSIDNGLTPMRGFTKEEVEDYYKRFPEEDGRFDDIL
;
A
#
# COMPACT_ATOMS: atom_id res chain seq x y z
N MET A 1 8.86 -26.10 -35.79
CA MET A 1 7.61 -25.31 -35.60
C MET A 1 7.79 -24.02 -36.39
N ILE A 2 6.89 -23.69 -37.32
CA ILE A 2 6.97 -22.42 -38.07
C ILE A 2 6.45 -21.33 -37.13
N THR A 3 7.28 -20.33 -36.81
CA THR A 3 6.88 -19.21 -35.94
C THR A 3 6.16 -18.15 -36.79
N PRO A 4 4.86 -17.90 -36.57
CA PRO A 4 4.12 -16.93 -37.36
C PRO A 4 4.55 -15.50 -36.99
N VAL A 5 4.87 -14.70 -38.01
CA VAL A 5 5.09 -13.25 -37.89
C VAL A 5 3.78 -12.53 -37.49
N SER A 6 3.86 -11.29 -36.99
CA SER A 6 2.67 -10.52 -36.59
C SER A 6 1.67 -10.31 -37.75
N PRO A 7 0.34 -10.41 -37.51
CA PRO A 7 -0.68 -10.21 -38.55
C PRO A 7 -0.64 -8.81 -39.16
N THR A 8 -0.24 -7.82 -38.37
CA THR A 8 -0.08 -6.43 -38.80
C THR A 8 1.07 -6.31 -39.79
N PHE A 9 2.19 -6.97 -39.52
CA PHE A 9 3.36 -7.00 -40.40
C PHE A 9 3.03 -7.71 -41.73
N LEU A 10 2.36 -8.86 -41.67
CA LEU A 10 1.95 -9.61 -42.86
C LEU A 10 0.98 -8.79 -43.73
N LYS A 11 0.02 -8.08 -43.11
CA LYS A 11 -0.88 -7.15 -43.83
C LYS A 11 -0.13 -5.98 -44.47
N GLN A 12 0.92 -5.46 -43.86
CA GLN A 12 1.73 -4.39 -44.44
C GLN A 12 2.50 -4.88 -45.68
N GLU A 13 3.11 -6.06 -45.62
CA GLU A 13 3.76 -6.66 -46.79
C GLU A 13 2.76 -6.97 -47.91
N ALA A 14 1.59 -7.51 -47.59
CA ALA A 14 0.55 -7.77 -48.57
C ALA A 14 0.06 -6.47 -49.25
N LYS A 15 -0.04 -5.35 -48.51
CA LYS A 15 -0.33 -4.03 -49.09
C LYS A 15 0.76 -3.56 -50.06
N LYS A 16 2.04 -3.81 -49.76
CA LYS A 16 3.17 -3.50 -50.66
C LYS A 16 3.09 -4.34 -51.93
N LEU A 17 2.87 -5.65 -51.79
CA LEU A 17 2.76 -6.59 -52.91
C LEU A 17 1.54 -6.29 -53.80
N LYS A 18 0.41 -5.92 -53.19
CA LYS A 18 -0.80 -5.45 -53.89
C LYS A 18 -0.49 -4.27 -54.82
N LYS A 19 0.26 -3.29 -54.33
CA LYS A 19 0.62 -2.08 -55.08
C LYS A 19 1.64 -2.36 -56.19
N SER A 20 2.63 -3.23 -55.95
CA SER A 20 3.69 -3.50 -56.93
C SER A 20 3.27 -4.47 -58.03
N GLN A 21 2.34 -5.40 -57.76
CA GLN A 21 1.95 -6.45 -58.71
C GLN A 21 0.48 -6.35 -59.16
N GLY A 22 -0.26 -5.31 -58.73
CA GLY A 22 -1.67 -5.12 -59.12
C GLY A 22 -2.62 -6.21 -58.64
N LEU A 23 -2.21 -7.01 -57.64
CA LEU A 23 -2.98 -8.15 -57.16
C LEU A 23 -4.23 -7.72 -56.36
N GLN A 24 -5.21 -8.60 -56.27
CA GLN A 24 -6.25 -8.48 -55.24
C GLN A 24 -5.67 -8.74 -53.85
N MET A 25 -6.23 -8.09 -52.82
CA MET A 25 -5.70 -8.16 -51.45
C MET A 25 -5.67 -9.59 -50.89
N SER A 26 -6.68 -10.42 -51.24
CA SER A 26 -6.74 -11.83 -50.85
C SER A 26 -5.55 -12.63 -51.40
N LYS A 27 -5.27 -12.51 -52.71
CA LYS A 27 -4.11 -13.13 -53.36
C LYS A 27 -2.79 -12.62 -52.80
N ALA A 28 -2.68 -11.32 -52.54
CA ALA A 28 -1.48 -10.75 -51.94
C ALA A 28 -1.21 -11.31 -50.53
N LEU A 29 -2.25 -11.52 -49.71
CA LEU A 29 -2.12 -12.14 -48.39
C LEU A 29 -1.70 -13.60 -48.49
N ASP A 30 -2.25 -14.37 -49.43
CA ASP A 30 -1.86 -15.77 -49.64
C ASP A 30 -0.41 -15.89 -50.09
N GLU A 31 0.03 -15.07 -51.05
CA GLU A 31 1.42 -15.09 -51.54
C GLU A 31 2.42 -14.67 -50.47
N VAL A 32 2.11 -13.65 -49.66
CA VAL A 32 2.96 -13.28 -48.52
C VAL A 32 2.98 -14.41 -47.48
N SER A 33 1.84 -15.03 -47.19
CA SER A 33 1.79 -16.15 -46.23
C SER A 33 2.63 -17.35 -46.70
N LYS A 34 2.63 -17.65 -48.00
CA LYS A 34 3.50 -18.68 -48.61
C LYS A 34 4.98 -18.37 -48.45
N LYS A 35 5.40 -17.11 -48.56
CA LYS A 35 6.80 -16.71 -48.31
C LYS A 35 7.27 -17.04 -46.90
N TYR A 36 6.37 -17.03 -45.92
CA TYR A 36 6.65 -17.41 -44.54
C TYR A 36 6.38 -18.89 -44.23
N GLY A 37 6.24 -19.74 -45.27
CA GLY A 37 6.08 -21.19 -45.12
C GLY A 37 4.66 -21.67 -44.83
N PHE A 38 3.64 -20.82 -44.98
CA PHE A 38 2.23 -21.20 -44.80
C PHE A 38 1.56 -21.52 -46.14
N SER A 39 0.64 -22.48 -46.19
CA SER A 39 -0.04 -22.84 -47.46
C SER A 39 -0.92 -21.72 -48.03
N ASN A 40 -1.53 -20.91 -47.16
CA ASN A 40 -2.33 -19.73 -47.50
C ASN A 40 -2.53 -18.84 -46.25
N TYR A 41 -3.20 -17.69 -46.40
CA TYR A 41 -3.44 -16.78 -45.30
C TYR A 41 -4.33 -17.38 -44.20
N ARG A 42 -5.26 -18.26 -44.56
CA ARG A 42 -6.11 -18.97 -43.58
C ARG A 42 -5.30 -19.96 -42.75
N HIS A 43 -4.35 -20.68 -43.36
CA HIS A 43 -3.42 -21.55 -42.65
C HIS A 43 -2.52 -20.76 -41.71
N TYR A 44 -2.03 -19.59 -42.14
CA TYR A 44 -1.31 -18.67 -41.28
C TYR A 44 -2.15 -18.23 -40.07
N LEU A 45 -3.40 -17.80 -40.29
CA LEU A 45 -4.30 -17.39 -39.19
C LEU A 45 -4.57 -18.54 -38.23
N ASN A 46 -4.84 -19.74 -38.73
CA ASN A 46 -5.07 -20.91 -37.89
C ASN A 46 -3.85 -21.23 -37.02
N VAL A 47 -2.63 -21.16 -37.58
CA VAL A 47 -1.38 -21.39 -36.81
C VAL A 47 -1.14 -20.24 -35.83
N TYR A 48 -1.38 -18.99 -36.22
CA TYR A 48 -1.24 -17.82 -35.34
C TYR A 48 -2.22 -17.88 -34.16
N GLU A 49 -3.49 -18.21 -34.42
CA GLU A 49 -4.52 -18.38 -33.39
C GLU A 49 -4.25 -19.59 -32.50
N SER A 50 -3.75 -20.70 -33.06
CA SER A 50 -3.38 -21.88 -32.27
C SER A 50 -2.21 -21.58 -31.35
N ASN A 51 -1.19 -20.86 -31.85
CA ASN A 51 -0.05 -20.42 -31.04
C ASN A 51 -0.45 -19.35 -30.01
N SER A 52 -1.38 -18.44 -30.36
CA SER A 52 -1.93 -17.45 -29.44
C SER A 52 -2.78 -18.08 -28.34
N LYS A 53 -3.49 -19.18 -28.63
CA LYS A 53 -4.24 -19.96 -27.63
C LYS A 53 -3.32 -20.82 -26.76
N GLN A 54 -2.08 -21.06 -27.17
CA GLN A 54 -1.15 -21.96 -26.46
C GLN A 54 -0.36 -21.32 -25.32
N VAL A 55 -0.38 -19.99 -25.11
CA VAL A 55 0.32 -19.38 -23.96
C VAL A 55 -0.39 -18.13 -23.44
N GLN A 56 -1.65 -18.28 -23.01
CA GLN A 56 -2.12 -17.47 -21.89
C GLN A 56 -2.17 -18.41 -20.69
N VAL A 57 -1.07 -18.45 -19.93
CA VAL A 57 -1.05 -19.11 -18.63
C VAL A 57 -2.14 -18.45 -17.80
N THR A 58 -3.17 -19.20 -17.46
CA THR A 58 -4.30 -18.63 -16.71
C THR A 58 -3.86 -18.34 -15.27
N LYS A 59 -4.61 -17.47 -14.59
CA LYS A 59 -4.41 -17.23 -13.16
C LYS A 59 -4.44 -18.53 -12.34
N GLU A 60 -5.33 -19.45 -12.70
CA GLU A 60 -5.43 -20.77 -12.06
C GLU A 60 -4.19 -21.64 -12.32
N ASP A 61 -3.59 -21.57 -13.51
CA ASP A 61 -2.36 -22.28 -13.83
C ASP A 61 -1.17 -21.74 -13.04
N LEU A 62 -1.05 -20.41 -12.89
CA LEU A 62 -0.03 -19.78 -12.05
C LEU A 62 -0.18 -20.16 -10.58
N LEU A 63 -1.41 -20.17 -10.06
CA LEU A 63 -1.69 -20.62 -8.69
C LEU A 63 -1.34 -22.10 -8.49
N LYS A 64 -1.64 -22.96 -9.47
CA LYS A 64 -1.23 -24.38 -9.45
C LYS A 64 0.29 -24.52 -9.45
N ILE A 65 1.00 -23.76 -10.28
CA ILE A 65 2.47 -23.76 -10.32
C ILE A 65 3.05 -23.39 -8.94
N ILE A 66 2.55 -22.32 -8.32
CA ILE A 66 2.97 -21.93 -6.95
C ILE A 66 2.68 -23.06 -5.96
N SER A 67 1.51 -23.71 -6.05
CA SER A 67 1.13 -24.76 -5.11
C SER A 67 1.97 -26.03 -5.22
N LEU A 68 2.42 -26.37 -6.43
CA LEU A 68 3.21 -27.57 -6.73
C LEU A 68 4.72 -27.38 -6.48
N GLU A 69 5.19 -26.13 -6.38
CA GLU A 69 6.57 -25.84 -6.05
C GLU A 69 6.89 -26.28 -4.61
N LYS A 70 7.94 -27.09 -4.47
CA LYS A 70 8.39 -27.66 -3.19
C LYS A 70 9.47 -26.80 -2.54
N ASP A 71 10.29 -26.13 -3.36
CA ASP A 71 11.31 -25.23 -2.87
C ASP A 71 10.65 -23.96 -2.34
N THR A 72 10.80 -23.71 -1.03
CA THR A 72 10.14 -22.56 -0.38
C THR A 72 10.64 -21.23 -0.92
N ALA A 73 11.92 -21.10 -1.27
CA ALA A 73 12.47 -19.87 -1.81
C ALA A 73 11.90 -19.57 -3.19
N LYS A 74 11.91 -20.55 -4.09
CA LYS A 74 11.31 -20.41 -5.43
C LYS A 74 9.81 -20.16 -5.35
N LYS A 75 9.12 -20.83 -4.42
CA LYS A 75 7.69 -20.63 -4.20
C LYS A 75 7.37 -19.20 -3.77
N MET A 76 8.20 -18.62 -2.88
CA MET A 76 8.06 -17.21 -2.49
C MET A 76 8.28 -16.27 -3.69
N ASP A 77 9.33 -16.49 -4.48
CA ASP A 77 9.60 -15.64 -5.65
C ASP A 77 8.47 -15.69 -6.68
N LEU A 78 7.92 -16.89 -6.95
CA LEU A 78 6.75 -17.05 -7.81
C LEU A 78 5.51 -16.33 -7.24
N ALA A 79 5.27 -16.44 -5.93
CA ALA A 79 4.16 -15.74 -5.27
C ALA A 79 4.30 -14.21 -5.37
N ILE A 80 5.51 -13.68 -5.16
CA ILE A 80 5.78 -12.25 -5.26
C ILE A 80 5.56 -11.75 -6.68
N SER A 81 6.12 -12.43 -7.69
CA SER A 81 5.89 -12.09 -9.10
C SER A 81 4.41 -12.13 -9.45
N PHE A 82 3.71 -13.19 -9.02
CA PHE A 82 2.28 -13.35 -9.27
C PHE A 82 1.46 -12.20 -8.68
N ILE A 83 1.68 -11.83 -7.41
CA ILE A 83 0.94 -10.75 -6.75
C ILE A 83 1.27 -9.39 -7.39
N LYS A 84 2.55 -9.14 -7.69
CA LYS A 84 3.03 -7.84 -8.20
C LYS A 84 2.61 -7.57 -9.65
N GLU A 85 2.78 -8.55 -10.53
CA GLU A 85 2.59 -8.36 -11.98
C GLU A 85 1.11 -8.42 -12.38
N SER A 86 0.30 -9.16 -11.64
CA SER A 86 -1.07 -9.49 -12.02
C SER A 86 -2.13 -8.50 -11.52
N LYS A 87 -1.75 -7.49 -10.71
CA LYS A 87 -2.66 -6.53 -10.03
C LYS A 87 -3.94 -7.19 -9.48
N ILE A 88 -3.76 -8.34 -8.85
CA ILE A 88 -4.86 -9.18 -8.37
C ILE A 88 -5.61 -8.54 -7.19
N LEU A 89 -6.81 -9.02 -6.94
CA LEU A 89 -7.59 -8.60 -5.78
C LEU A 89 -6.90 -9.07 -4.49
N PHE A 90 -7.05 -8.31 -3.41
CA PHE A 90 -6.44 -8.66 -2.11
C PHE A 90 -6.81 -10.07 -1.63
N ARG A 91 -8.06 -10.50 -1.89
CA ARG A 91 -8.52 -11.88 -1.64
C ARG A 91 -7.59 -12.92 -2.26
N ASP A 92 -7.16 -12.70 -3.49
CA ASP A 92 -6.30 -13.64 -4.21
C ASP A 92 -4.89 -13.66 -3.60
N SER A 93 -4.39 -12.48 -3.18
CA SER A 93 -3.13 -12.39 -2.44
C SER A 93 -3.21 -13.17 -1.12
N LEU A 94 -4.32 -13.10 -0.39
CA LEU A 94 -4.54 -13.92 0.81
C LEU A 94 -4.54 -15.42 0.50
N ASP A 95 -5.19 -15.83 -0.58
CA ASP A 95 -5.22 -17.24 -0.99
C ASP A 95 -3.82 -17.77 -1.34
N VAL A 96 -2.95 -16.91 -1.91
CA VAL A 96 -1.53 -17.22 -2.11
C VAL A 96 -0.78 -17.30 -0.78
N LEU A 97 -0.95 -16.31 0.11
CA LEU A 97 -0.27 -16.26 1.41
C LEU A 97 -0.64 -17.46 2.31
N LYS A 98 -1.88 -17.93 2.24
CA LYS A 98 -2.34 -19.13 2.96
C LYS A 98 -1.56 -20.39 2.60
N GLN A 99 -0.95 -20.46 1.42
CA GLN A 99 -0.07 -21.57 1.06
C GLN A 99 1.22 -21.62 1.90
N PHE A 100 1.54 -20.53 2.60
CA PHE A 100 2.68 -20.38 3.50
C PHE A 100 2.27 -20.34 4.98
N LYS A 101 1.02 -20.70 5.34
CA LYS A 101 0.49 -20.59 6.72
C LYS A 101 1.35 -21.25 7.82
N HIS A 102 2.18 -22.22 7.45
CA HIS A 102 3.08 -22.93 8.37
C HIS A 102 4.49 -22.31 8.45
N SER A 103 4.75 -21.21 7.74
CA SER A 103 6.03 -20.53 7.70
C SER A 103 5.83 -19.02 7.88
N LYS A 104 5.90 -18.58 9.14
CA LYS A 104 5.85 -17.14 9.50
C LYS A 104 6.89 -16.34 8.71
N ARG A 105 8.11 -16.89 8.58
CA ARG A 105 9.20 -16.29 7.81
C ARG A 105 8.83 -16.07 6.34
N ALA A 106 8.18 -17.04 5.70
CA ALA A 106 7.80 -16.91 4.30
C ALA A 106 6.70 -15.86 4.10
N ILE A 107 5.68 -15.85 4.98
CA ILE A 107 4.63 -14.81 4.98
C ILE A 107 5.27 -13.44 5.13
N GLN A 108 6.13 -13.27 6.13
CA GLN A 108 6.85 -12.01 6.39
C GLN A 108 7.61 -11.54 5.16
N THR A 109 8.46 -12.38 4.58
CA THR A 109 9.29 -12.05 3.42
C THR A 109 8.46 -11.65 2.19
N VAL A 110 7.36 -12.37 1.92
CA VAL A 110 6.48 -12.07 0.79
C VAL A 110 5.78 -10.72 1.01
N CYS A 111 5.20 -10.49 2.19
CA CYS A 111 4.50 -9.24 2.51
C CYS A 111 5.44 -8.03 2.47
N GLU A 112 6.64 -8.12 3.04
CA GLU A 112 7.65 -7.06 3.03
C GLU A 112 8.11 -6.71 1.61
N LYS A 113 8.48 -7.70 0.79
CA LYS A 113 8.90 -7.46 -0.60
C LYS A 113 7.80 -6.82 -1.45
N LEU A 114 6.53 -7.01 -1.08
CA LEU A 114 5.37 -6.43 -1.74
C LEU A 114 4.92 -5.10 -1.13
N ASN A 115 5.45 -4.70 0.03
CA ASN A 115 4.88 -3.64 0.89
C ASN A 115 3.37 -3.83 1.08
N LEU A 116 2.93 -5.08 1.28
CA LEU A 116 1.53 -5.45 1.22
C LEU A 116 0.73 -4.71 2.30
N MET A 117 -0.29 -3.95 1.89
CA MET A 117 -1.19 -3.19 2.78
C MET A 117 -0.52 -2.09 3.63
N LYS A 118 0.80 -1.86 3.53
CA LYS A 118 1.51 -0.92 4.40
C LYS A 118 0.93 0.49 4.37
N LYS A 119 0.57 0.99 3.17
CA LYS A 119 -0.03 2.32 3.00
C LYS A 119 -1.44 2.38 3.57
N GLU A 120 -2.24 1.36 3.30
CA GLU A 120 -3.61 1.29 3.76
C GLU A 120 -3.70 1.20 5.28
N ILE A 121 -2.80 0.44 5.92
CA ILE A 121 -2.68 0.36 7.38
C ILE A 121 -2.24 1.70 7.95
N HIS A 122 -1.23 2.34 7.36
CA HIS A 122 -0.78 3.67 7.76
C HIS A 122 -1.92 4.68 7.75
N SER A 123 -2.66 4.78 6.64
CA SER A 123 -3.81 5.69 6.54
C SER A 123 -4.95 5.32 7.50
N PHE A 124 -5.18 4.02 7.73
CA PHE A 124 -6.19 3.57 8.69
C PHE A 124 -5.83 3.98 10.12
N MET A 125 -4.58 3.77 10.54
CA MET A 125 -4.10 4.15 11.87
C MET A 125 -4.10 5.67 12.05
N PHE A 126 -3.67 6.43 11.04
CA PHE A 126 -3.72 7.89 11.08
C PHE A 126 -5.15 8.40 11.30
N ASN A 127 -6.10 7.88 10.51
CA ASN A 127 -7.50 8.27 10.63
C ASN A 127 -8.11 7.85 11.98
N ALA A 128 -7.65 6.78 12.61
CA ALA A 128 -8.12 6.39 13.94
C ALA A 128 -7.84 7.47 14.99
N PHE A 129 -6.67 8.11 14.92
CA PHE A 129 -6.29 9.22 15.83
C PHE A 129 -6.95 10.56 15.50
N LEU A 130 -7.59 10.68 14.33
CA LEU A 130 -8.38 11.86 13.95
C LEU A 130 -9.84 11.78 14.38
N THR A 131 -10.27 10.64 14.92
CA THR A 131 -11.63 10.49 15.49
C THR A 131 -11.70 11.13 16.88
N ASP A 132 -12.92 11.42 17.36
CA ASP A 132 -13.13 11.94 18.72
C ASP A 132 -12.51 11.02 19.79
N GLU A 133 -12.62 9.70 19.64
CA GLU A 133 -12.01 8.72 20.55
C GLU A 133 -10.48 8.77 20.51
N GLY A 134 -9.90 8.82 19.31
CA GLY A 134 -8.46 8.93 19.13
C GLY A 134 -7.88 10.24 19.65
N GLN A 135 -8.58 11.35 19.41
CA GLN A 135 -8.20 12.67 19.89
C GLN A 135 -8.37 12.78 21.42
N TYR A 136 -9.35 12.10 22.00
CA TYR A 136 -9.47 11.97 23.46
C TYR A 136 -8.25 11.30 24.08
N GLU A 137 -7.75 10.21 23.49
CA GLU A 137 -6.52 9.52 23.96
C GLU A 137 -5.27 10.41 23.89
N VAL A 138 -5.16 11.24 22.84
CA VAL A 138 -4.10 12.24 22.72
C VAL A 138 -4.25 13.31 23.80
N ASN A 139 -5.43 13.92 23.93
CA ASN A 139 -5.70 14.98 24.91
C ASN A 139 -5.50 14.52 26.36
N PHE A 140 -5.80 13.27 26.66
CA PHE A 140 -5.55 12.68 27.97
C PHE A 140 -4.07 12.70 28.36
N ARG A 141 -3.16 12.57 27.38
CA ARG A 141 -1.70 12.54 27.59
C ARG A 141 -1.04 13.91 27.37
N ALA A 142 -1.52 14.67 26.39
CA ALA A 142 -1.07 16.02 26.07
C ALA A 142 -2.28 16.87 25.68
N PRO A 143 -2.87 17.61 26.64
CA PRO A 143 -3.96 18.52 26.36
C PRO A 143 -3.57 19.58 25.33
N ASN A 144 -4.50 19.96 24.45
CA ASN A 144 -4.32 20.98 23.40
C ASN A 144 -3.32 20.58 22.31
N PHE A 145 -3.11 19.28 22.10
CA PHE A 145 -2.32 18.76 21.00
C PHE A 145 -3.21 17.96 20.07
N VAL A 146 -3.05 18.16 18.76
CA VAL A 146 -3.74 17.41 17.72
C VAL A 146 -2.79 16.50 16.97
N THR A 147 -3.34 15.42 16.42
CA THR A 147 -2.59 14.48 15.59
C THR A 147 -2.05 15.16 14.34
N LYS A 148 -0.73 15.08 14.13
CA LYS A 148 -0.03 15.65 12.98
C LYS A 148 0.36 14.58 11.96
N GLU A 149 1.09 13.56 12.41
CA GLU A 149 1.61 12.49 11.54
C GLU A 149 1.73 11.18 12.33
N ILE A 150 1.68 10.05 11.64
CA ILE A 150 2.01 8.75 12.20
C ILE A 150 3.10 8.06 11.37
N SER A 151 4.02 7.38 12.03
CA SER A 151 4.98 6.48 11.40
C SER A 151 4.77 5.06 11.92
N ILE A 152 4.68 4.07 11.04
CA ILE A 152 4.56 2.64 11.42
C ILE A 152 5.85 1.89 11.14
N MET A 153 6.27 1.05 12.08
CA MET A 153 7.53 0.29 12.05
C MET A 153 7.37 -1.11 12.65
N ASP A 154 8.40 -1.94 12.47
CA ASP A 154 8.47 -3.31 13.01
C ASP A 154 7.24 -4.18 12.69
N ILE A 155 6.70 -4.02 11.48
CA ILE A 155 5.47 -4.67 11.05
C ILE A 155 5.70 -6.17 10.86
N SER A 156 4.91 -6.99 11.54
CA SER A 156 4.87 -8.45 11.41
C SER A 156 3.54 -8.93 10.82
N TYR A 157 3.59 -9.99 10.02
CA TYR A 157 2.43 -10.53 9.30
C TYR A 157 2.14 -11.98 9.68
N GLU A 158 0.87 -12.29 9.94
CA GLU A 158 0.40 -13.64 10.22
C GLU A 158 -0.94 -13.92 9.55
N ILE A 159 -1.15 -15.17 9.11
CA ILE A 159 -2.46 -15.62 8.63
C ILE A 159 -3.22 -16.23 9.81
N ARG A 160 -4.29 -15.58 10.26
CA ARG A 160 -5.19 -16.07 11.31
C ARG A 160 -6.56 -16.39 10.71
N GLY A 161 -6.84 -17.67 10.56
CA GLY A 161 -8.05 -18.15 9.88
C GLY A 161 -8.11 -17.66 8.43
N ASP A 162 -9.01 -16.72 8.18
CA ASP A 162 -9.26 -16.12 6.86
C ASP A 162 -8.74 -14.69 6.68
N ASN A 163 -8.11 -14.14 7.71
CA ASN A 163 -7.63 -12.78 7.76
C ASN A 163 -6.10 -12.73 7.74
N LEU A 164 -5.58 -11.60 7.28
CA LEU A 164 -4.20 -11.20 7.52
C LEU A 164 -4.16 -10.38 8.80
N SER A 165 -3.55 -10.94 9.84
CA SER A 165 -3.20 -10.23 11.06
C SER A 165 -1.92 -9.44 10.79
N VAL A 166 -1.92 -8.16 11.16
CA VAL A 166 -0.75 -7.30 11.07
C VAL A 166 -0.55 -6.64 12.42
N ASP A 167 0.65 -6.84 12.95
CA ASP A 167 1.07 -6.38 14.26
C ASP A 167 2.30 -5.49 14.07
N GLY A 168 2.43 -4.40 14.83
CA GLY A 168 3.57 -3.52 14.69
C GLY A 168 3.57 -2.37 15.68
N ASN A 169 4.61 -1.55 15.58
CA ASN A 169 4.78 -0.36 16.40
C ASN A 169 4.46 0.90 15.58
N TYR A 170 4.08 1.97 16.27
CA TYR A 170 3.90 3.28 15.68
C TYR A 170 4.52 4.38 16.53
N VAL A 171 4.84 5.50 15.86
CA VAL A 171 5.19 6.78 16.47
C VAL A 171 4.17 7.79 15.99
N LEU A 172 3.39 8.35 16.90
CA LEU A 172 2.43 9.41 16.65
C LEU A 172 3.10 10.75 16.96
N GLU A 173 3.24 11.61 15.96
CA GLU A 173 3.63 12.99 16.13
C GLU A 173 2.39 13.87 16.30
N THR A 174 2.42 14.75 17.29
CA THR A 174 1.35 15.71 17.54
C THR A 174 1.89 17.13 17.50
N GLU A 175 1.01 18.07 17.20
CA GLU A 175 1.31 19.50 17.23
C GLU A 175 0.33 20.25 18.11
N PHE A 176 0.77 21.38 18.64
CA PHE A 176 -0.09 22.23 19.46
C PHE A 176 -1.22 22.77 18.59
N GLU A 177 -2.46 22.70 19.09
CA GLU A 177 -3.67 23.01 18.32
C GLU A 177 -3.79 24.51 17.96
N PHE A 178 -3.25 25.37 18.82
CA PHE A 178 -3.41 26.82 18.68
C PHE A 178 -2.24 27.46 17.92
N GLU A 179 -2.56 28.46 17.10
CA GLU A 179 -1.56 29.30 16.46
C GLU A 179 -0.85 30.19 17.50
N LEU A 180 0.47 30.09 17.55
CA LEU A 180 1.35 30.92 18.37
C LEU A 180 2.04 31.96 17.48
N ASP A 181 2.20 33.19 17.98
CA ASP A 181 3.04 34.18 17.30
C ASP A 181 4.50 33.77 17.46
N GLU A 182 5.19 33.48 16.35
CA GLU A 182 6.60 33.10 16.34
C GLU A 182 7.54 34.17 16.95
N ASN A 183 7.07 35.42 17.02
CA ASN A 183 7.80 36.53 17.65
C ASN A 183 7.64 36.56 19.17
N ASP A 184 6.63 35.88 19.72
CA ASP A 184 6.41 35.79 21.17
C ASP A 184 7.48 34.87 21.78
N PRO A 185 8.28 35.31 22.77
CA PRO A 185 9.19 34.44 23.51
C PRO A 185 8.54 33.18 24.11
N VAL A 186 7.24 33.22 24.43
CA VAL A 186 6.46 32.09 24.96
C VAL A 186 6.30 30.99 23.92
N SER A 187 6.23 31.32 22.62
CA SER A 187 6.16 30.33 21.54
C SER A 187 7.40 29.41 21.47
N LYS A 188 8.51 29.81 22.10
CA LYS A 188 9.77 29.06 22.17
C LYS A 188 9.85 28.12 23.37
N ASP A 189 8.85 28.14 24.26
CA ASP A 189 8.77 27.26 25.41
C ASP A 189 8.65 25.79 24.96
N GLU A 190 9.33 24.88 25.67
CA GLU A 190 9.30 23.44 25.39
C GLU A 190 7.89 22.86 25.41
N ARG A 191 6.95 23.46 26.15
CA ARG A 191 5.57 22.99 26.29
C ARG A 191 4.77 23.01 25.00
N PHE A 192 5.11 23.88 24.04
CA PHE A 192 4.42 24.03 22.76
C PHE A 192 5.07 23.25 21.62
N LYS A 193 6.21 22.61 21.87
CA LYS A 193 6.88 21.81 20.85
C LYS A 193 6.09 20.54 20.56
N ASN A 194 6.17 20.10 19.31
CA ASN A 194 5.58 18.83 18.87
C ASN A 194 6.01 17.68 19.77
N ARG A 195 5.06 16.80 20.07
CA ARG A 195 5.30 15.62 20.93
C ARG A 195 5.30 14.35 20.11
N LYS A 196 5.91 13.31 20.67
CA LYS A 196 5.93 11.98 20.07
C LYS A 196 5.47 10.95 21.08
N PHE A 197 4.52 10.12 20.64
CA PHE A 197 4.03 9.00 21.42
C PHE A 197 4.34 7.70 20.68
N ASP A 198 5.07 6.81 21.34
CA ASP A 198 5.26 5.46 20.86
C ASP A 198 4.01 4.63 21.19
N GLY A 199 3.69 3.65 20.37
CA GLY A 199 2.61 2.73 20.66
C GLY A 199 2.71 1.46 19.84
N HIS A 200 1.85 0.51 20.17
CA HIS A 200 1.74 -0.77 19.54
C HIS A 200 0.33 -0.94 18.98
N PHE A 201 0.21 -1.61 17.83
CA PHE A 201 -1.08 -1.87 17.19
C PHE A 201 -1.17 -3.29 16.66
N GLU A 202 -2.40 -3.80 16.66
CA GLU A 202 -2.78 -5.01 15.95
C GLU A 202 -4.04 -4.73 15.12
N VAL A 203 -3.97 -5.04 13.82
CA VAL A 203 -5.11 -4.95 12.90
C VAL A 203 -5.33 -6.28 12.19
N GLU A 204 -6.60 -6.55 11.89
CA GLU A 204 -6.99 -7.66 11.02
C GLU A 204 -7.55 -7.15 9.69
N ILE A 205 -7.09 -7.75 8.60
CA ILE A 205 -7.51 -7.42 7.24
C ILE A 205 -8.20 -8.62 6.62
N ASN A 206 -9.49 -8.47 6.32
CA ASN A 206 -10.28 -9.54 5.75
C ASN A 206 -10.15 -9.63 4.22
N ARG A 207 -10.76 -10.66 3.63
CA ARG A 207 -10.77 -10.91 2.18
C ARG A 207 -11.31 -9.75 1.32
N HIS A 208 -12.11 -8.86 1.89
CA HIS A 208 -12.66 -7.67 1.23
C HIS A 208 -11.83 -6.40 1.47
N LYS A 209 -10.60 -6.56 2.02
CA LYS A 209 -9.69 -5.46 2.33
C LYS A 209 -10.21 -4.52 3.42
N LYS A 210 -11.21 -4.95 4.22
CA LYS A 210 -11.66 -4.22 5.40
C LYS A 210 -10.64 -4.43 6.51
N ILE A 211 -10.09 -3.33 7.03
CA ILE A 211 -9.18 -3.30 8.17
C ILE A 211 -10.02 -3.10 9.43
N THR A 212 -9.74 -3.87 10.47
CA THR A 212 -10.37 -3.77 11.79
C THR A 212 -9.27 -3.63 12.83
N LEU A 213 -9.37 -2.63 13.70
CA LEU A 213 -8.46 -2.48 14.84
C LEU A 213 -8.81 -3.55 15.88
N VAL A 214 -7.85 -4.41 16.21
CA VAL A 214 -7.99 -5.42 17.26
C VAL A 214 -7.49 -4.84 18.58
N HIS A 215 -6.36 -4.16 18.52
CA HIS A 215 -5.73 -3.56 19.68
C HIS A 215 -4.90 -2.34 19.27
N SER A 216 -4.85 -1.34 20.15
CA SER A 216 -3.89 -0.24 20.09
C SER A 216 -3.58 0.19 21.51
N ASP A 217 -2.31 0.46 21.79
CA ASP A 217 -1.88 1.15 23.00
C ASP A 217 -1.08 2.40 22.64
N MET A 218 -0.96 3.32 23.58
CA MET A 218 -0.15 4.52 23.45
C MET A 218 0.62 4.75 24.74
N SER A 219 1.94 4.81 24.62
CA SER A 219 2.86 5.15 25.69
C SER A 219 2.69 6.59 26.16
N ILE A 220 3.26 6.89 27.32
CA ILE A 220 3.39 8.26 27.81
C ILE A 220 4.55 8.91 27.06
N ASP A 221 4.45 10.22 26.80
CA ASP A 221 5.48 11.04 26.15
C ASP A 221 6.88 10.71 26.70
N ASN A 222 7.74 10.16 25.85
CA ASN A 222 9.10 9.77 26.20
C ASN A 222 10.07 10.97 26.22
N GLY A 223 9.60 12.18 25.88
CA GLY A 223 10.43 13.36 25.67
C GLY A 223 10.41 14.43 26.76
N LEU A 224 9.37 14.55 27.59
CA LEU A 224 9.20 15.75 28.42
C LEU A 224 8.53 15.52 29.78
N THR A 225 8.92 16.36 30.75
CA THR A 225 8.29 16.57 32.06
C THR A 225 6.76 16.63 31.94
N PRO A 226 6.00 16.01 32.88
CA PRO A 226 4.55 16.10 32.90
C PRO A 226 4.12 17.56 32.80
N MET A 227 3.22 17.88 31.85
CA MET A 227 2.63 19.22 31.85
C MET A 227 1.88 19.40 33.17
N ARG A 228 2.33 20.34 34.00
CA ARG A 228 1.36 21.13 34.74
C ARG A 228 0.73 22.08 33.73
N GLY A 229 -0.61 22.17 33.73
CA GLY A 229 -1.30 23.28 33.09
C GLY A 229 -0.71 24.60 33.57
N PHE A 230 -0.98 25.69 32.85
CA PHE A 230 -0.53 27.00 33.31
C PHE A 230 -1.09 27.24 34.71
N THR A 231 -0.25 27.69 35.62
CA THR A 231 -0.77 28.21 36.88
C THR A 231 -1.49 29.52 36.60
N LYS A 232 -2.51 29.85 37.40
CA LYS A 232 -3.15 31.17 37.34
C LYS A 232 -2.12 32.30 37.40
N GLU A 233 -1.07 32.13 38.19
CA GLU A 233 0.03 33.10 38.31
C GLU A 233 0.80 33.29 37.00
N GLU A 234 1.04 32.21 36.23
CA GLU A 234 1.72 32.30 34.92
C GLU A 234 0.84 32.96 33.86
N VAL A 235 -0.47 32.68 33.85
CA VAL A 235 -1.41 33.35 32.93
C VAL A 235 -1.59 34.83 33.29
N GLU A 236 -1.72 35.14 34.57
CA GLU A 236 -1.80 36.52 35.05
C GLU A 236 -0.51 37.31 34.75
N ASP A 237 0.66 36.68 34.87
CA ASP A 237 1.94 37.33 34.54
C ASP A 237 2.15 37.50 33.03
N TYR A 238 1.57 36.62 32.22
CA TYR A 238 1.50 36.79 30.77
C TYR A 238 0.63 37.99 30.38
N TYR A 239 -0.61 38.07 30.88
CA TYR A 239 -1.51 39.21 30.57
C TYR A 239 -1.01 40.55 31.10
N LYS A 240 -0.22 40.57 32.19
CA LYS A 240 0.45 41.80 32.62
C LYS A 240 1.50 42.29 31.62
N ARG A 241 2.14 41.39 30.88
CA ARG A 241 3.14 41.72 29.85
C ARG A 241 2.49 42.01 28.50
N PHE A 242 1.34 41.39 28.21
CA PHE A 242 0.59 41.51 26.96
C PHE A 242 -0.90 41.75 27.23
N PRO A 243 -1.30 42.96 27.66
CA PRO A 243 -2.68 43.26 28.05
C PRO A 243 -3.68 43.13 26.90
N GLU A 244 -3.22 43.29 25.65
CA GLU A 244 -4.01 43.13 24.44
C GLU A 244 -4.44 41.68 24.15
N GLU A 245 -3.84 40.70 24.81
CA GLU A 245 -4.13 39.27 24.63
C GLU A 245 -4.96 38.66 25.77
N ASP A 246 -5.54 39.51 26.64
CA ASP A 246 -6.35 39.09 27.78
C ASP A 246 -7.45 38.08 27.38
N GLY A 247 -7.50 36.96 28.09
CA GLY A 247 -8.43 35.85 27.84
C GLY A 247 -7.98 34.79 26.81
N ARG A 248 -6.83 34.96 26.12
CA ARG A 248 -6.35 34.00 25.08
C ARG A 248 -6.06 32.57 25.59
N PHE A 249 -5.82 32.40 26.88
CA PHE A 249 -5.32 31.18 27.52
C PHE A 249 -6.18 30.78 28.73
N ASP A 250 -7.36 31.40 28.90
CA ASP A 250 -8.29 31.07 29.98
C ASP A 250 -8.79 29.62 29.87
N ASP A 251 -8.86 29.08 28.65
CA ASP A 251 -9.31 27.71 28.37
C ASP A 251 -8.25 26.64 28.68
N ILE A 252 -7.01 27.04 29.00
CA ILE A 252 -5.88 26.13 29.25
C ILE A 252 -5.35 26.17 30.71
N LEU A 253 -6.07 26.86 31.60
CA LEU A 253 -5.91 26.89 33.07
C LEU A 253 -6.64 25.70 33.75
#